data_AF-S2DQK1-F1
#
_entry.id   AF-S2DQK1-F1
#
_cell.length_a   1.000
_cell.length_b   1.000
_cell.length_c   1.000
_cell.angle_alpha   90.00
_cell.angle_beta   90.00
_cell.angle_gamma   90.00
#
_symmetry.space_group_name_H-M   'P 1'
#
loop_
_entity.id
_entity.type
_entity.pdbx_description
1 polymer ?
#
loop_
_entity_poly.entity_id
_entity_poly.type
_entity_poly.pdbx_seq_one_letter_code
_entity_poly.pdbx_strand_id
1 'polypeptide(L)'
;MKSPVSLRKVDDSKVQLLYGLIPNGTITVKIYDQNHTLVQKDRIFKREAFAKYYDFSLLSPAKYNIEVIENSEVVETFELDLRSNSYEPVIYSKVEKISNNKFKLLVNSLLPTDLSIMIFENGQLVHEEVVDNVNGFQKLYTFSRFSSNPNVEFIVKSQDGFRKLMAAK
;
A
#
# COMPACT_ATOMS: atom_id res chain seq x y z
N MET A 1 -9.17 22.27 3.11
CA MET A 1 -8.64 21.55 4.29
C MET A 1 -8.66 20.06 3.98
N LYS A 2 -7.72 19.27 4.52
CA LYS A 2 -7.73 17.82 4.32
C LYS A 2 -8.84 17.21 5.20
N SER A 3 -9.64 16.31 4.64
CA SER A 3 -10.70 15.61 5.37
C SER A 3 -10.15 14.92 6.63
N PRO A 4 -10.87 14.92 7.76
CA PRO A 4 -10.43 14.23 8.98
C PRO A 4 -10.59 12.71 8.88
N VAL A 5 -11.22 12.22 7.81
CA VAL A 5 -11.51 10.81 7.60
C VAL A 5 -10.54 10.25 6.57
N SER A 6 -10.03 9.05 6.83
CA SER A 6 -9.33 8.26 5.81
C SER A 6 -9.76 6.81 5.88
N LEU A 7 -9.75 6.16 4.72
CA LEU A 7 -10.04 4.75 4.57
C LEU A 7 -8.77 4.02 4.13
N ARG A 8 -8.47 2.91 4.79
CA ARG A 8 -7.33 2.06 4.48
C ARG A 8 -7.76 0.61 4.38
N LYS A 9 -7.52 -0.03 3.24
CA LYS A 9 -7.63 -1.49 3.15
C LYS A 9 -6.52 -2.13 4.01
N VAL A 10 -6.89 -3.08 4.86
CA VAL A 10 -5.98 -3.78 5.78
C VAL A 10 -5.87 -5.28 5.49
N ASP A 11 -6.80 -5.81 4.69
CA ASP A 11 -6.85 -7.19 4.19
C ASP A 11 -7.75 -7.23 2.94
N ASP A 12 -7.84 -8.36 2.24
CA ASP A 12 -8.64 -8.56 1.01
C ASP A 12 -10.10 -8.13 1.17
N SER A 13 -10.69 -8.44 2.33
CA SER A 13 -12.07 -8.11 2.66
C SER A 13 -12.21 -7.14 3.84
N LYS A 14 -11.11 -6.55 4.35
CA LYS A 14 -11.18 -5.68 5.54
C LYS A 14 -10.63 -4.31 5.25
N VAL A 15 -11.37 -3.31 5.72
CA VAL A 15 -10.95 -1.91 5.68
C VAL A 15 -11.02 -1.31 7.08
N GLN A 16 -10.09 -0.41 7.34
CA GLN A 16 -10.06 0.44 8.52
C GLN A 16 -10.47 1.85 8.10
N LEU A 17 -11.51 2.35 8.74
CA LEU A 17 -11.86 3.77 8.73
C LEU A 17 -11.17 4.44 9.91
N LEU A 18 -10.38 5.47 9.64
CA LEU A 18 -9.76 6.34 10.64
C LEU A 18 -10.48 7.69 10.65
N TYR A 19 -10.92 8.11 11.83
CA TYR A 19 -11.45 9.45 12.08
C TYR A 19 -10.45 10.18 12.99
N GLY A 20 -9.67 11.09 12.40
CA GLY A 20 -8.48 11.68 13.02
C GLY A 20 -8.74 12.85 13.98
N LEU A 21 -9.99 13.26 14.16
CA LEU A 21 -10.40 14.35 15.05
C LEU A 21 -11.40 13.85 16.10
N ILE A 22 -11.65 14.66 17.12
CA ILE A 22 -12.75 14.41 18.06
C ILE A 22 -14.06 14.71 17.31
N PRO A 23 -15.00 13.75 17.19
CA PRO A 23 -16.29 14.00 16.58
C PRO A 23 -17.08 15.06 17.35
N ASN A 24 -17.71 15.99 16.63
CA ASN A 24 -18.65 16.97 17.16
C ASN A 24 -20.07 16.40 17.28
N GLY A 25 -20.27 15.15 16.91
CA GLY A 25 -21.56 14.49 16.99
C GLY A 25 -21.51 12.98 16.79
N THR A 26 -22.67 12.42 16.49
CA THR A 26 -22.75 11.01 16.09
C THR A 26 -22.19 10.87 14.68
N ILE A 27 -21.26 9.94 14.51
CA ILE A 27 -20.82 9.52 13.18
C ILE A 27 -21.74 8.40 12.69
N THR A 28 -22.28 8.55 11.48
CA THR A 28 -23.00 7.49 10.78
C THR A 28 -22.19 7.08 9.56
N VAL A 29 -21.80 5.81 9.51
CA VAL A 29 -21.17 5.22 8.32
C VAL A 29 -22.22 4.42 7.58
N LYS A 30 -22.39 4.70 6.29
CA LYS A 30 -23.26 3.93 5.41
C LYS A 30 -22.43 3.31 4.30
N ILE A 31 -22.66 2.05 4.03
CA ILE A 31 -21.98 1.29 2.99
C ILE A 31 -23.04 0.84 2.01
N TYR A 32 -22.84 1.20 0.74
CA TYR A 32 -23.72 0.90 -0.37
C TYR A 32 -23.02 -0.03 -1.35
N ASP A 33 -23.75 -0.96 -1.95
CA ASP A 33 -23.25 -1.75 -3.08
C ASP A 33 -23.27 -0.94 -4.39
N GLN A 34 -22.78 -1.56 -5.46
CA GLN A 34 -22.76 -1.01 -6.82
C GLN A 34 -24.13 -0.61 -7.39
N ASN A 35 -25.23 -1.14 -6.84
CA ASN A 35 -26.60 -0.80 -7.22
C ASN A 35 -27.19 0.29 -6.32
N HIS A 36 -26.37 0.93 -5.47
CA HIS A 36 -26.78 1.90 -4.45
C HIS A 36 -27.71 1.32 -3.39
N THR A 37 -27.67 0.01 -3.16
CA THR A 37 -28.39 -0.64 -2.06
C THR A 37 -27.59 -0.49 -0.78
N LEU A 38 -28.22 -0.01 0.29
CA LEU A 38 -27.57 0.07 1.60
C LEU A 38 -27.34 -1.34 2.15
N VAL A 39 -26.08 -1.77 2.22
CA VAL A 39 -25.69 -3.10 2.72
C VAL A 39 -25.28 -3.08 4.18
N GLN A 40 -24.78 -1.94 4.68
CA GLN A 40 -24.45 -1.78 6.09
C GLN A 40 -24.63 -0.34 6.54
N LYS A 41 -25.09 -0.17 7.78
CA LYS A 41 -25.19 1.12 8.47
C LYS A 41 -24.65 0.96 9.88
N ASP A 42 -23.72 1.81 10.25
CA ASP A 42 -23.11 1.84 11.59
C ASP A 42 -23.26 3.22 12.20
N ARG A 43 -23.61 3.27 13.49
CA ARG A 43 -23.80 4.51 14.24
C ARG A 43 -22.82 4.52 15.40
N ILE A 44 -21.85 5.43 15.32
CA ILE A 44 -20.69 5.47 16.21
C ILE A 44 -20.79 6.71 17.09
N PHE A 45 -20.65 6.49 18.41
CA PHE A 45 -20.53 7.55 19.40
C PHE A 45 -19.14 7.48 20.05
N LYS A 46 -18.31 8.49 19.79
CA LYS A 46 -16.94 8.59 20.30
C LYS A 46 -16.65 10.01 20.75
N ARG A 47 -15.81 10.14 21.78
CA ARG A 47 -15.37 11.43 22.37
C ARG A 47 -13.88 11.69 22.13
N GLU A 48 -13.30 10.95 21.20
CA GLU A 48 -11.89 10.97 20.82
C GLU A 48 -11.75 10.52 19.36
N ALA A 49 -10.59 10.78 18.77
CA ALA A 49 -10.22 10.20 17.48
C ALA A 49 -10.28 8.67 17.57
N PHE A 50 -10.73 8.00 16.51
CA PHE A 50 -10.96 6.57 16.54
C PHE A 50 -10.65 5.88 15.22
N ALA A 51 -10.42 4.58 15.29
CA ALA A 51 -10.38 3.70 14.13
C ALA A 51 -11.45 2.62 14.28
N LYS A 52 -12.09 2.25 13.17
CA LYS A 52 -13.11 1.20 13.11
C LYS A 52 -12.86 0.31 11.91
N TYR A 53 -12.89 -1.00 12.13
CA TYR A 53 -12.78 -1.99 11.07
C TYR A 53 -14.15 -2.39 10.54
N TYR A 54 -14.24 -2.55 9.23
CA TYR A 54 -15.38 -3.10 8.51
C TYR A 54 -14.91 -4.34 7.74
N ASP A 55 -15.66 -5.43 7.90
CA ASP A 55 -15.39 -6.72 7.28
C ASP A 55 -16.44 -7.00 6.20
N PHE A 56 -15.97 -7.14 4.97
CA PHE A 56 -16.73 -7.38 3.76
C PHE A 56 -16.68 -8.86 3.34
N SER A 57 -16.14 -9.75 4.17
CA SER A 57 -15.98 -11.19 3.84
C SER A 57 -17.28 -11.91 3.52
N LEU A 58 -18.41 -11.43 4.04
CA LEU A 58 -19.74 -11.97 3.75
C LEU A 58 -20.45 -11.29 2.56
N LEU A 59 -19.82 -10.28 1.97
CA LEU A 59 -20.36 -9.54 0.84
C LEU A 59 -19.70 -9.99 -0.47
N SER A 60 -20.40 -9.79 -1.59
CA SER A 60 -19.87 -10.17 -2.89
C SER A 60 -18.66 -9.29 -3.28
N PRO A 61 -17.62 -9.83 -3.94
CA PRO A 61 -16.55 -9.01 -4.51
C PRO A 61 -17.12 -8.01 -5.53
N ALA A 62 -17.16 -6.73 -5.16
CA ALA A 62 -17.85 -5.68 -5.90
C ALA A 62 -17.26 -4.30 -5.57
N LYS A 63 -17.72 -3.26 -6.28
CA LYS A 63 -17.50 -1.88 -5.85
C LYS A 63 -18.50 -1.51 -4.77
N TYR A 64 -18.03 -0.77 -3.77
CA TYR A 64 -18.80 -0.26 -2.66
C TYR A 64 -18.59 1.24 -2.50
N ASN A 65 -19.66 1.95 -2.17
CA ASN A 65 -19.59 3.36 -1.79
C ASN A 65 -19.75 3.47 -0.27
N ILE A 66 -18.82 4.16 0.38
CA ILE A 66 -18.84 4.38 1.84
C ILE A 66 -19.05 5.87 2.08
N GLU A 67 -20.17 6.21 2.71
CA GLU A 67 -20.48 7.56 3.15
C GLU A 67 -20.24 7.70 4.65
N VAL A 68 -19.52 8.73 5.05
CA VAL A 68 -19.27 9.07 6.45
C VAL A 68 -19.97 10.38 6.75
N ILE A 69 -20.94 10.33 7.65
CA ILE A 69 -21.85 11.42 7.95
C ILE A 69 -21.66 11.84 9.41
N GLU A 70 -21.51 13.13 9.66
CA GLU A 70 -21.52 13.74 10.98
C GLU A 70 -22.61 14.81 11.01
N ASN A 71 -23.48 14.81 12.02
CA ASN A 71 -24.53 15.82 12.19
C ASN A 71 -25.44 16.04 10.94
N SER A 72 -25.67 14.96 10.18
CA SER A 72 -26.46 14.95 8.93
C SER A 72 -25.75 15.54 7.71
N GLU A 73 -24.48 15.91 7.82
CA GLU A 73 -23.64 16.34 6.70
C GLU A 73 -22.67 15.23 6.31
N VAL A 74 -22.48 15.01 5.00
CA VAL A 74 -21.47 14.09 4.49
C VAL A 74 -20.11 14.72 4.70
N VAL A 75 -19.30 14.12 5.56
CA VAL A 75 -17.92 14.55 5.86
C VAL A 75 -16.98 14.01 4.78
N GLU A 76 -17.22 12.79 4.32
CA GLU A 76 -16.38 12.14 3.30
C GLU A 76 -17.13 11.02 2.57
N THR A 77 -16.75 10.77 1.33
CA THR A 77 -17.21 9.61 0.55
C THR A 77 -16.02 8.86 -0.04
N PHE A 78 -16.05 7.53 0.05
CA PHE A 78 -15.02 6.65 -0.52
C PHE A 78 -15.64 5.67 -1.51
N GLU A 79 -14.94 5.44 -2.62
CA GLU A 79 -15.17 4.27 -3.49
C GLU A 79 -14.17 3.17 -3.11
N LEU A 80 -14.67 1.98 -2.79
CA LEU A 80 -13.90 0.79 -2.45
C LEU A 80 -14.16 -0.27 -3.51
N ASP A 81 -13.15 -0.62 -4.31
CA ASP A 81 -13.24 -1.73 -5.26
C ASP A 81 -12.66 -3.00 -4.63
N LEU A 82 -13.54 -3.98 -4.34
CA LEU A 82 -13.16 -5.31 -3.86
C LEU A 82 -13.11 -6.36 -4.98
N ARG A 83 -13.31 -5.97 -6.26
CA ARG A 83 -13.28 -6.91 -7.39
C ARG A 83 -11.87 -7.29 -7.79
N SER A 84 -10.89 -6.44 -7.47
CA SER A 84 -9.50 -6.71 -7.76
C SER A 84 -8.71 -6.97 -6.48
N ASN A 85 -7.96 -8.06 -6.50
CA ASN A 85 -6.76 -8.21 -5.67
C ASN A 85 -5.63 -7.26 -6.13
N SER A 86 -5.92 -6.25 -6.97
CA SER A 86 -4.91 -5.31 -7.43
C SER A 86 -4.72 -4.24 -6.35
N TYR A 87 -4.01 -4.63 -5.30
CA TYR A 87 -3.25 -3.67 -4.54
C TYR A 87 -2.35 -2.93 -5.55
N GLU A 88 -2.40 -1.61 -5.61
CA GLU A 88 -1.13 -0.93 -5.81
C GLU A 88 -0.35 -1.21 -4.54
N PRO A 89 0.70 -2.04 -4.58
CA PRO A 89 1.38 -2.44 -3.37
C PRO A 89 1.97 -1.18 -2.73
N VAL A 90 1.72 -0.98 -1.43
CA VAL A 90 2.43 0.05 -0.68
C VAL A 90 3.84 -0.47 -0.40
N ILE A 91 4.65 -0.48 -1.47
CA ILE A 91 6.03 -0.92 -1.45
C ILE A 91 6.93 0.31 -1.60
N TYR A 92 7.75 0.54 -0.59
CA TYR A 92 8.82 1.51 -0.63
C TYR A 92 10.12 0.79 -0.98
N SER A 93 10.83 1.27 -2.00
CA SER A 93 12.18 0.83 -2.27
C SER A 93 13.14 1.99 -2.49
N LYS A 94 14.38 1.81 -2.00
CA LYS A 94 15.49 2.74 -2.10
C LYS A 94 16.79 1.95 -2.31
N VAL A 95 17.61 2.44 -3.23
CA VAL A 95 19.01 2.05 -3.35
C VAL A 95 19.90 3.17 -2.82
N GLU A 96 20.97 2.81 -2.13
CA GLU A 96 22.00 3.72 -1.65
C GLU A 96 23.38 3.19 -2.07
N LYS A 97 24.18 4.04 -2.72
CA LYS A 97 25.57 3.73 -3.03
C LYS A 97 26.43 3.95 -1.79
N ILE A 98 27.05 2.89 -1.31
CA ILE A 98 27.91 2.90 -0.11
C ILE A 98 29.37 3.17 -0.51
N SER A 99 29.83 2.55 -1.59
CA SER A 99 31.14 2.79 -2.20
C SER A 99 31.07 2.44 -3.69
N ASN A 100 32.17 2.59 -4.43
CA ASN A 100 32.23 2.29 -5.87
C ASN A 100 31.65 0.92 -6.25
N ASN A 101 31.77 -0.07 -5.35
CA ASN A 101 31.33 -1.42 -5.61
C ASN A 101 30.32 -1.98 -4.61
N LYS A 102 29.79 -1.13 -3.73
CA LYS A 102 28.86 -1.55 -2.67
C LYS A 102 27.58 -0.75 -2.73
N PHE A 103 26.46 -1.47 -2.76
CA PHE A 103 25.12 -0.91 -2.88
C PHE A 103 24.20 -1.53 -1.85
N LYS A 104 23.48 -0.70 -1.10
CA LYS A 104 22.48 -1.14 -0.14
C LYS A 104 21.10 -0.99 -0.78
N LEU A 105 20.37 -2.10 -0.92
CA LEU A 105 18.96 -2.10 -1.28
C LEU A 105 18.12 -2.21 -0.01
N LEU A 106 17.12 -1.34 0.11
CA LEU A 106 16.05 -1.43 1.08
C LEU A 106 14.72 -1.54 0.33
N VAL A 107 13.91 -2.53 0.68
CA VAL A 107 12.53 -2.69 0.25
C VAL A 107 11.69 -2.91 1.50
N ASN A 108 10.59 -2.18 1.63
CA ASN A 108 9.58 -2.39 2.66
C ASN A 108 8.24 -2.55 1.97
N SER A 109 7.52 -3.61 2.31
CA SER A 109 6.16 -3.87 1.86
C SER A 109 5.20 -3.83 3.04
N LEU A 110 4.01 -3.30 2.82
CA LEU A 110 2.98 -3.34 3.85
C LEU A 110 2.47 -4.77 4.12
N LEU A 111 2.37 -5.59 3.08
CA LEU A 111 1.91 -6.97 3.14
C LEU A 111 3.03 -7.92 2.69
N PRO A 112 3.09 -9.17 3.18
CA PRO A 112 4.01 -10.17 2.66
C PRO A 112 3.84 -10.33 1.15
N THR A 113 4.94 -10.31 0.40
CA THR A 113 4.95 -10.46 -1.06
C THR A 113 6.24 -11.11 -1.53
N ASP A 114 6.18 -11.75 -2.69
CA ASP A 114 7.37 -12.26 -3.38
C ASP A 114 8.03 -11.12 -4.14
N LEU A 115 9.34 -10.96 -3.98
CA LEU A 115 10.14 -9.92 -4.63
C LEU A 115 11.07 -10.53 -5.67
N SER A 116 11.12 -9.91 -6.85
CA SER A 116 12.16 -10.16 -7.87
C SER A 116 13.06 -8.93 -7.96
N ILE A 117 14.36 -9.14 -7.76
CA ILE A 117 15.37 -8.09 -7.76
C ILE A 117 16.31 -8.37 -8.93
N MET A 118 16.43 -7.42 -9.85
CA MET A 118 17.41 -7.45 -10.94
C MET A 118 18.36 -6.27 -10.80
N ILE A 119 19.65 -6.51 -11.03
CA ILE A 119 20.68 -5.49 -10.99
C ILE A 119 21.37 -5.45 -12.34
N PHE A 120 21.46 -4.26 -12.91
CA PHE A 120 22.09 -4.01 -14.20
C PHE A 120 23.33 -3.14 -14.01
N GLU A 121 24.38 -3.44 -14.78
CA GLU A 121 25.55 -2.58 -14.98
C GLU A 121 25.59 -2.17 -16.45
N ASN A 122 25.54 -0.87 -16.75
CA ASN A 122 25.60 -0.34 -18.11
C ASN A 122 24.56 -1.00 -19.06
N GLY A 123 23.38 -1.32 -18.54
CA GLY A 123 22.29 -1.98 -19.27
C GLY A 123 22.40 -3.51 -19.35
N GLN A 124 23.48 -4.13 -18.86
CA GLN A 124 23.63 -5.59 -18.82
C GLN A 124 23.19 -6.14 -17.46
N LEU A 125 22.35 -7.18 -17.44
CA LEU A 125 21.96 -7.88 -16.22
C LEU A 125 23.18 -8.56 -15.59
N VAL A 126 23.53 -8.19 -14.37
CA VAL A 126 24.67 -8.74 -13.61
C VAL A 126 24.24 -9.55 -12.38
N HIS A 127 23.00 -9.39 -11.93
CA HIS A 127 22.44 -10.16 -10.82
C HIS A 127 20.92 -10.25 -10.90
N GLU A 128 20.39 -11.40 -10.49
CA GLU A 128 18.96 -11.62 -10.30
C GLU A 128 18.76 -12.48 -9.04
N GLU A 129 17.77 -12.13 -8.23
CA GLU A 129 17.32 -12.98 -7.13
C GLU A 129 15.82 -12.84 -6.87
N VAL A 130 15.27 -13.87 -6.24
CA VAL A 130 13.89 -13.92 -5.77
C VAL A 130 13.91 -14.07 -4.25
N VAL A 131 13.00 -13.37 -3.58
CA VAL A 131 12.82 -13.42 -2.13
C VAL A 131 11.34 -13.64 -1.85
N ASP A 132 11.01 -14.80 -1.29
CA ASP A 132 9.61 -15.23 -1.16
C ASP A 132 9.00 -14.75 0.16
N ASN A 133 7.74 -14.32 0.09
CA ASN A 133 6.86 -14.05 1.22
C ASN A 133 7.46 -13.13 2.31
N VAL A 134 7.96 -11.96 1.92
CA VAL A 134 8.60 -11.00 2.85
C VAL A 134 7.84 -9.68 2.98
N ASN A 135 7.83 -9.12 4.18
CA ASN A 135 7.33 -7.76 4.46
C ASN A 135 8.41 -6.69 4.23
N GLY A 136 9.64 -7.11 3.97
CA GLY A 136 10.75 -6.21 3.78
C GLY A 136 12.03 -6.98 3.50
N PHE A 137 12.94 -6.31 2.81
CA PHE A 137 14.19 -6.84 2.36
C PHE A 137 15.27 -5.78 2.49
N GLN A 138 16.39 -6.14 3.11
CA GLN A 138 17.57 -5.30 3.15
C GLN A 138 18.80 -6.14 2.84
N LYS A 139 19.57 -5.74 1.83
CA LYS A 139 20.80 -6.43 1.46
C LYS A 139 21.87 -5.46 0.98
N LEU A 140 23.11 -5.78 1.36
CA LEU A 140 24.30 -5.14 0.85
C LEU A 140 24.87 -5.99 -0.28
N TYR A 141 24.89 -5.44 -1.49
CA TYR A 141 25.52 -6.06 -2.65
C TYR A 141 26.96 -5.56 -2.75
N THR A 142 27.90 -6.47 -2.92
CA THR A 142 29.31 -6.15 -3.20
C THR A 142 29.71 -6.83 -4.49
N PHE A 143 30.17 -6.07 -5.46
CA PHE A 143 30.62 -6.62 -6.75
C PHE A 143 32.15 -6.55 -6.82
N SER A 144 32.77 -7.64 -7.28
CA SER A 144 34.24 -7.75 -7.35
C SER A 144 34.84 -7.11 -8.59
N ARG A 145 34.04 -6.89 -9.65
CA ARG A 145 34.47 -6.30 -10.91
C ARG A 145 33.40 -5.34 -11.40
N PHE A 146 33.57 -4.05 -11.10
CA PHE A 146 32.85 -3.00 -11.81
C PHE A 146 33.78 -2.37 -12.84
N SER A 147 33.18 -1.95 -13.95
CA SER A 147 33.80 -0.97 -14.84
C SER A 147 34.19 0.29 -14.06
N SER A 148 35.18 1.05 -14.55
CA SER A 148 35.73 2.21 -13.83
C SER A 148 34.72 3.34 -13.55
N ASN A 149 33.56 3.31 -14.23
CA ASN A 149 32.46 4.24 -14.03
C ASN A 149 31.11 3.53 -14.30
N PRO A 150 30.64 2.67 -13.37
CA PRO A 150 29.50 1.81 -13.65
C PRO A 150 28.19 2.59 -13.48
N ASN A 151 27.33 2.57 -14.50
CA ASN A 151 25.93 2.94 -14.33
C ASN A 151 25.18 1.72 -13.76
N VAL A 152 24.85 1.77 -12.47
CA VAL A 152 24.19 0.65 -11.78
C VAL A 152 22.73 0.96 -11.55
N GLU A 153 21.87 0.06 -12.02
CA GLU A 153 20.42 0.18 -11.91
C GLU A 153 19.83 -1.04 -11.22
N PHE A 154 18.91 -0.79 -10.29
CA PHE A 154 18.14 -1.82 -9.60
C PHE A 154 16.71 -1.78 -10.11
N ILE A 155 16.17 -2.94 -10.46
CA ILE A 155 14.74 -3.13 -10.69
C ILE A 155 14.21 -4.03 -9.59
N VAL A 156 13.25 -3.52 -8.83
CA VAL A 156 12.47 -4.31 -7.88
C VAL A 156 11.09 -4.52 -8.48
N LYS A 157 10.66 -5.77 -8.55
CA LYS A 157 9.31 -6.20 -8.90
C LYS A 157 8.71 -6.96 -7.72
N SER A 158 7.40 -6.92 -7.59
CA SER A 158 6.66 -7.80 -6.68
C SER A 158 5.59 -8.57 -7.43
N GLN A 159 5.14 -9.69 -6.86
CA GLN A 159 4.07 -10.51 -7.45
C GLN A 159 2.74 -9.75 -7.56
N ASP A 160 2.49 -8.83 -6.62
CA ASP A 160 1.31 -7.96 -6.57
C ASP A 160 1.41 -6.73 -7.50
N GLY A 161 2.42 -6.68 -8.38
CA GLY A 161 2.45 -5.76 -9.52
C GLY A 161 3.25 -4.48 -9.33
N PHE A 162 3.88 -4.27 -8.16
CA PHE A 162 4.82 -3.17 -7.99
C PHE A 162 6.03 -3.37 -8.90
N ARG A 163 6.47 -2.29 -9.54
CA ARG A 163 7.73 -2.25 -10.28
C ARG A 163 8.37 -0.89 -10.13
N LYS A 164 9.63 -0.86 -9.68
CA LYS A 164 10.41 0.38 -9.60
C LYS A 164 11.84 0.17 -10.08
N LEU A 165 12.25 1.04 -11.00
CA LEU A 165 13.63 1.19 -11.44
C LEU A 165 14.31 2.27 -10.60
N MET A 166 15.52 2.01 -10.14
CA MET A 166 16.29 2.91 -9.29
C MET A 166 17.72 2.97 -9.79
N ALA A 167 18.16 4.15 -10.22
CA ALA A 167 19.57 4.39 -10.51
C ALA A 167 20.33 4.62 -9.19
N ALA A 168 21.43 3.90 -9.00
CA ALA A 168 22.30 4.11 -7.85
C ALA A 168 23.24 5.29 -8.12
N LYS A 169 22.85 6.47 -7.65
CA LYS A 169 23.66 7.68 -7.68
C LYS A 169 24.69 7.66 -6.55
#